data_AF-A0A2T9K7P2-F1
#
_entry.id   AF-A0A2T9K7P2-F1
#
_cell.length_a   1.000
_cell.length_b   1.000
_cell.length_c   1.000
_cell.angle_alpha   90.00
_cell.angle_beta   90.00
_cell.angle_gamma   90.00
#
_symmetry.space_group_name_H-M   'P 1'
#
loop_
_entity.id
_entity.type
_entity.pdbx_description
1 polymer ?
#
loop_
_entity_poly.entity_id
_entity_poly.type
_entity_poly.pdbx_seq_one_letter_code
_entity_poly.pdbx_strand_id
1 'polypeptide(L)' 'MPRREDMIKEEARALWRAVHGDPVPDLTGSELLAMICGGVDVADYDRVQSPFLRPSLITRPEDWRERRGG' A
#
# COMPACT_ATOMS: atom_id res chain seq x y z
N MET A 1 7.77 4.89 -27.09
CA MET A 1 7.17 4.86 -25.74
C MET A 1 7.85 3.73 -24.98
N PRO A 2 8.45 3.99 -23.80
CA PRO A 2 9.04 2.92 -23.00
C PRO A 2 7.97 1.89 -22.65
N ARG A 3 8.36 0.61 -22.56
CA ARG A 3 7.43 -0.46 -22.20
C ARG A 3 7.03 -0.24 -20.74
N ARG A 4 5.77 -0.51 -20.41
CA ARG A 4 5.23 -0.33 -19.05
C ARG A 4 6.15 -0.89 -17.96
N GLU A 5 6.75 -2.06 -18.19
CA GLU A 5 7.65 -2.69 -17.22
C GLU A 5 8.96 -1.93 -17.01
N ASP A 6 9.52 -1.32 -18.05
CA ASP A 6 10.74 -0.51 -17.92
C ASP A 6 10.46 0.73 -17.05
N MET A 7 9.30 1.36 -17.25
CA MET A 7 8.86 2.48 -16.41
C MET A 7 8.69 2.05 -14.95
N ILE A 8 8.02 0.92 -14.70
CA ILE A 8 7.83 0.40 -13.34
C ILE A 8 9.19 0.07 -12.68
N LYS A 9 10.13 -0.50 -13.45
CA LYS A 9 11.47 -0.83 -12.94
C LYS A 9 12.24 0.42 -12.53
N GLU A 10 12.22 1.49 -13.34
CA GLU A 10 12.90 2.74 -13.00
C GLU A 10 12.26 3.45 -11.80
N GLU A 11 10.93 3.49 -11.72
CA GLU A 11 10.23 4.06 -10.55
C GLU A 11 10.50 3.26 -9.28
N ALA A 12 10.48 1.92 -9.35
CA ALA A 12 10.80 1.06 -8.20
C ALA A 12 12.24 1.25 -7.73
N ARG A 13 13.19 1.45 -8.66
CA ARG A 13 14.59 1.77 -8.34
C ARG A 13 14.73 3.14 -7.67
N ALA A 14 14.01 4.14 -8.18
CA ALA A 14 13.99 5.47 -7.58
C ALA A 14 13.43 5.43 -6.14
N LEU A 15 12.33 4.70 -5.94
CA LEU A 15 11.73 4.49 -4.63
C LEU A 15 12.69 3.76 -3.68
N TRP A 16 13.35 2.70 -4.13
CA TRP A 16 14.35 1.99 -3.31
C TRP A 16 15.44 2.92 -2.81
N ARG A 17 16.03 3.76 -3.69
CA ARG A 17 17.08 4.70 -3.29
C ARG A 17 16.58 5.70 -2.24
N ALA A 18 15.34 6.14 -2.35
CA ALA A 18 14.76 7.08 -1.40
C ALA A 18 14.53 6.46 -0.01
N VAL A 19 14.12 5.18 0.07
CA VAL A 19 13.77 4.52 1.33
C VAL A 19 14.96 3.79 1.96
N HIS A 20 15.86 3.22 1.14
CA HIS A 20 16.93 2.31 1.60
C HIS A 20 18.33 2.76 1.17
N GLY A 21 18.46 3.63 0.16
CA GLY A 21 19.74 4.04 -0.40
C GLY A 21 20.29 3.08 -1.47
N ASP A 22 21.59 3.16 -1.74
CA ASP A 22 22.30 2.27 -2.65
C ASP A 22 23.01 1.13 -1.88
N PRO A 23 23.19 -0.06 -2.49
CA PRO A 23 22.87 -0.40 -3.88
C PRO A 23 21.40 -0.82 -4.06
N VAL A 24 20.86 -0.54 -5.24
CA VAL A 24 19.55 -1.07 -5.64
C VAL A 24 19.70 -2.52 -6.11
N PRO A 25 18.94 -3.49 -5.56
CA PRO A 25 18.95 -4.87 -6.00
C PRO A 25 18.60 -5.01 -7.49
N ASP A 26 19.28 -5.92 -8.19
CA ASP A 26 18.94 -6.25 -9.57
C ASP A 26 17.77 -7.24 -9.63
N LEU A 27 16.58 -6.71 -9.40
CA LEU A 27 15.31 -7.42 -9.46
C LEU A 27 14.38 -6.75 -10.48
N THR A 28 13.27 -7.42 -10.81
CA THR A 28 12.19 -6.78 -11.58
C THR A 28 11.53 -5.67 -10.76
N GLY A 29 10.88 -4.71 -11.44
CA GLY A 29 10.18 -3.63 -10.74
C GLY A 29 9.11 -4.13 -9.77
N SER A 30 8.38 -5.19 -10.14
CA SER A 30 7.36 -5.80 -9.28
C SER A 30 7.96 -6.44 -8.01
N GLU A 31 9.10 -7.11 -8.14
CA GLU A 31 9.80 -7.73 -6.99
C GLU A 31 10.40 -6.67 -6.06
N LEU A 32 10.97 -5.58 -6.61
CA LEU A 32 11.43 -4.44 -5.82
C LEU A 32 10.27 -3.84 -5.02
N LEU A 33 9.13 -3.59 -5.66
CA LEU A 33 7.95 -3.05 -4.98
C LEU A 33 7.42 -4.00 -3.90
N ALA A 34 7.40 -5.31 -4.17
CA ALA A 34 7.00 -6.30 -3.17
C ALA A 34 7.94 -6.30 -1.96
N MET A 35 9.25 -6.15 -2.18
CA MET A 35 10.25 -6.08 -1.10
C MET A 35 10.11 -4.78 -0.30
N ILE A 36 9.92 -3.65 -0.96
CA ILE A 36 9.69 -2.35 -0.32
C ILE A 36 8.41 -2.43 0.52
N CYS A 37 7.30 -2.90 -0.04
CA CYS A 37 6.02 -2.99 0.65
C CYS A 37 5.98 -4.10 1.72
N GLY A 38 6.76 -5.16 1.58
CA GLY A 38 6.82 -6.24 2.58
C GLY A 38 7.46 -5.82 3.90
N GLY A 39 8.27 -4.76 3.89
CA GLY A 39 8.80 -4.12 5.10
C GLY A 39 7.93 -2.97 5.62
N VAL A 40 6.96 -2.51 4.83
CA VAL A 40 5.97 -1.54 5.29
C VAL A 40 4.92 -2.34 6.05
N ASP A 41 4.72 -2.00 7.33
CA ASP A 41 3.51 -2.41 8.04
C ASP A 41 2.35 -1.69 7.35
N VAL A 42 1.87 -2.27 6.25
CA VAL A 42 0.66 -1.85 5.57
C VAL A 42 -0.44 -2.29 6.51
N ALA A 43 -0.68 -1.46 7.54
CA ALA A 43 -1.88 -1.56 8.35
C ALA A 43 -3.04 -1.74 7.38
N ASP A 44 -3.91 -2.71 7.68
CA ASP A 44 -5.11 -2.95 6.90
C ASP A 44 -5.69 -1.61 6.51
N TYR A 45 -5.87 -1.39 5.21
CA TYR A 45 -6.21 -0.09 4.65
C TYR A 45 -7.58 0.36 5.18
N ASP A 46 -7.57 0.94 6.37
CA ASP A 46 -8.71 1.51 7.05
C ASP A 46 -8.83 2.93 6.52
N ARG A 47 -9.71 3.10 5.54
CA ARG A 47 -10.03 4.40 4.93
C ARG A 47 -10.49 5.45 5.94
N VAL A 48 -10.70 5.08 7.21
CA VAL A 48 -11.25 5.93 8.26
C VAL A 48 -10.26 6.12 9.43
N GLN A 49 -8.98 6.30 9.13
CA GLN A 49 -7.99 6.76 10.10
C GLN A 49 -8.01 8.29 10.20
N SER A 50 -9.03 8.84 10.85
CA SER A 50 -9.08 10.27 11.19
C SER A 50 -9.08 10.43 12.71
N PRO A 51 -8.19 11.26 13.29
CA PRO A 51 -8.15 11.49 14.73
C PRO A 51 -9.42 12.19 15.26
N PHE A 52 -10.25 12.73 14.36
CA PHE A 52 -11.51 13.39 14.69
C PHE A 52 -12.72 12.45 14.60
N LEU A 53 -12.57 11.27 14.01
CA LEU A 53 -13.62 10.27 13.90
C LEU A 53 -13.45 9.21 14.99
N ARG A 54 -14.42 9.16 15.91
CA ARG A 54 -14.44 8.09 16.92
C ARG A 54 -14.85 6.77 16.24
N PRO A 55 -14.20 5.64 16.57
CA PRO A 55 -14.54 4.34 15.99
C PRO A 55 -16.03 3.98 16.09
N SER A 56 -16.68 4.36 17.19
CA SER A 56 -18.12 4.13 17.42
C SER A 56 -19.07 4.87 16.46
N LEU A 57 -18.56 5.85 15.70
CA LEU A 57 -19.33 6.62 14.72
C LEU A 57 -19.13 6.11 13.28
N ILE A 58 -18.25 5.13 13.10
CA ILE A 58 -17.95 4.54 11.79
C ILE A 58 -18.88 3.33 11.62
N THR A 59 -19.85 3.42 10.73
CA THR A 59 -20.62 2.24 10.32
C THR A 59 -19.82 1.49 9.26
N ARG A 60 -19.36 0.28 9.58
CA ARG A 60 -18.61 -0.55 8.65
C ARG A 60 -19.55 -1.40 7.76
N PRO A 61 -19.10 -1.86 6.59
CA PRO A 61 -19.90 -2.70 5.70
C PRO A 61 -20.42 -3.99 6.37
N GLU A 62 -19.65 -4.57 7.29
CA GLU A 62 -20.04 -5.71 8.11
C GLU A 62 -21.23 -5.38 9.03
N ASP A 63 -21.23 -4.21 9.68
CA ASP A 63 -22.32 -3.73 10.55
C ASP A 63 -23.62 -3.48 9.75
N TRP A 64 -23.52 -3.18 8.45
CA TRP A 64 -24.68 -2.98 7.59
C TRP A 64 -25.50 -4.26 7.37
N ARG A 65 -24.83 -5.43 7.32
CA ARG A 65 -25.52 -6.72 7.11
C ARG A 65 -26.36 -7.11 8.32
N GLU A 66 -25.87 -6.87 9.54
CA GLU A 66 -26.60 -7.18 10.77
C GLU A 66 -27.87 -6.32 10.92
N ARG A 67 -27.85 -5.05 10.48
CA ARG A 67 -29.02 -4.15 10.59
C ARG A 67 -30.16 -4.45 9.60
N ARG A 68 -29.92 -5.25 8.56
CA ARG A 68 -30.96 -5.68 7.59
C ARG A 68 -31.54 -7.06 7.87
N GLY A 69 -31.00 -7.77 8.85
CA GLY A 69 -31.44 -9.12 9.25
C GLY A 69 -32.43 -9.16 10.41
N GLY A 70 -33.10 -8.04 10.72
CA GLY A 70 -34.13 -7.91 11.76
C GLY A 70 -35.51 -7.64 11.17
#